data_AF-M3QGB2-F1
#
_entry.id   AF-M3QGB2-F1
#
_cell.length_a   1.000
_cell.length_b   1.000
_cell.length_c   1.000
_cell.angle_alpha   90.00
_cell.angle_beta   90.00
_cell.angle_gamma   90.00
#
_symmetry.space_group_name_H-M   'P 1'
#
loop_
_entity.id
_entity.type
_entity.pdbx_description
1 polymer ?
#
loop_
_entity_poly.entity_id
_entity_poly.type
_entity_poly.pdbx_seq_one_letter_code
_entity_poly.pdbx_strand_id
1 'polypeptide(L)' 'MFQPLLDAFIESAPIKKKLPLNLPPLKIAVANWWGGAEEFKKSALYFILSQRYTIT' A
#
# COMPACT_ATOMS: atom_id res chain seq x y z
N MET A 1 -2.89 -26.23 -2.43
CA MET A 1 -3.34 -25.78 -1.08
C MET A 1 -3.08 -24.29 -0.98
N PHE A 2 -4.12 -23.45 -0.94
CA PHE A 2 -3.99 -21.99 -0.92
C PHE A 2 -4.24 -21.40 0.48
N GLN A 3 -5.08 -22.04 1.28
CA GLN A 3 -5.52 -21.50 2.58
C GLN A 3 -4.37 -21.17 3.55
N PRO A 4 -3.37 -22.06 3.78
CA PRO A 4 -2.27 -21.74 4.70
C PRO A 4 -1.44 -20.52 4.25
N LEU A 5 -1.36 -20.26 2.93
CA LEU A 5 -0.66 -19.09 2.38
C LEU A 5 -1.49 -17.82 2.59
N LEU A 6 -2.80 -17.90 2.41
CA LEU A 6 -3.70 -16.77 2.65
C LEU A 6 -3.72 -16.39 4.14
N ASP A 7 -3.76 -17.38 5.03
CA ASP A 7 -3.75 -17.16 6.47
C ASP A 7 -2.44 -16.48 6.91
N ALA A 8 -1.29 -16.97 6.46
CA ALA A 8 0.01 -16.36 6.72
C ALA A 8 0.13 -14.93 6.15
N PHE A 9 -0.47 -14.67 4.98
CA PHE A 9 -0.52 -13.34 4.40
C PHE A 9 -1.33 -12.37 5.27
N ILE A 10 -2.52 -12.78 5.73
CA ILE A 10 -3.37 -11.96 6.60
C ILE A 10 -2.67 -11.66 7.92
N GLU A 11 -2.02 -12.66 8.52
CA GLU A 11 -1.24 -12.50 9.75
C GLU A 11 0.00 -11.60 9.59
N SER A 12 0.55 -11.50 8.38
CA SER A 12 1.68 -10.62 8.08
C SER A 12 1.30 -9.14 7.94
N ALA A 13 0.01 -8.84 7.72
CA ALA A 13 -0.47 -7.50 7.43
C ALA A 13 -1.36 -6.83 8.52
N PRO A 14 -1.08 -6.96 9.84
CA PRO A 14 -1.88 -6.31 10.86
C PRO A 14 -1.56 -4.80 10.92
N ILE A 15 -2.50 -3.98 10.50
CA ILE A 15 -2.36 -2.51 10.56
C ILE A 15 -2.89 -2.03 11.92
N LYS A 16 -2.03 -1.38 12.73
CA LYS A 16 -2.43 -0.81 14.03
C LYS A 16 -3.60 0.18 13.82
N LYS A 17 -4.75 -0.11 14.45
CA LYS A 17 -6.07 0.56 14.32
C LYS A 17 -6.10 2.09 14.51
N LYS A 18 -5.08 2.69 15.12
CA LYS A 18 -5.01 4.15 15.31
C LYS A 18 -4.06 4.74 14.27
N LEU A 19 -4.61 5.07 13.11
CA LEU A 19 -3.93 5.95 12.17
C LEU A 19 -4.25 7.39 12.54
N PRO A 20 -3.25 8.25 12.72
CA PRO A 20 -3.50 9.66 12.96
C PRO A 20 -4.29 10.23 11.77
N LEU A 21 -5.31 11.05 12.06
CA LEU A 21 -6.16 11.70 11.04
C LEU A 21 -5.32 12.55 10.06
N ASN A 22 -4.11 12.94 10.48
CA ASN A 22 -3.08 13.59 9.67
C ASN A 22 -1.97 12.60 9.31
N LEU A 23 -2.12 11.92 8.17
CA LEU A 23 -1.03 11.16 7.56
C LEU A 23 -0.06 12.13 6.85
N PRO A 24 1.27 12.01 7.06
CA PRO A 24 2.25 12.87 6.40
C PRO A 24 2.19 12.73 4.87
N PRO A 25 2.44 13.82 4.11
CA PRO A 25 2.42 13.78 2.66
C PRO A 25 3.63 13.05 2.09
N LEU A 26 3.43 12.30 1.01
CA LEU A 26 4.48 11.58 0.29
C LEU A 26 4.33 11.82 -1.22
N LYS A 27 5.38 12.29 -1.89
CA LYS A 27 5.40 12.47 -3.35
C LYS A 27 6.14 11.32 -4.01
N ILE A 28 5.51 10.67 -4.97
CA ILE A 28 6.10 9.51 -5.66
C ILE A 28 6.18 9.79 -7.16
N ALA A 29 7.38 9.70 -7.72
CA ALA A 29 7.58 9.73 -9.16
C ALA A 29 7.53 8.29 -9.70
N VAL A 30 6.69 8.07 -10.72
CA VAL A 30 6.62 6.81 -11.46
C VAL A 30 7.39 6.99 -12.77
N ALA A 31 8.07 5.94 -13.22
CA ALA A 31 8.82 6.00 -14.48
C ALA A 31 7.88 6.22 -15.67
N ASN A 32 8.30 7.06 -16.62
CA ASN A 32 7.49 7.43 -17.79
C ASN A 32 7.11 6.24 -18.69
N TRP A 33 7.89 5.16 -18.65
CA TRP A 33 7.66 3.94 -19.44
C TRP A 33 6.81 2.90 -18.71
N TRP A 34 6.57 3.08 -17.41
CA TRP A 34 5.61 2.28 -16.65
C TRP A 34 4.19 2.66 -17.11
N GLY A 35 3.20 1.76 -17.02
CA GLY A 35 1.80 1.98 -17.41
C GLY A 35 1.03 3.04 -16.61
N GLY A 36 1.74 4.04 -16.10
CA GLY A 36 1.23 5.21 -15.41
C GLY A 36 1.04 5.01 -13.91
N ALA A 37 0.55 6.06 -13.26
CA ALA A 37 0.22 6.05 -11.85
C ALA A 37 -0.94 5.10 -11.51
N GLU A 38 -1.80 4.76 -12.46
CA GLU A 38 -2.96 3.88 -12.23
C GLU A 38 -2.55 2.44 -11.92
N GLU A 39 -1.56 1.90 -12.63
CA GLU A 39 -1.03 0.56 -12.34
C GLU A 39 -0.31 0.54 -10.98
N PHE A 40 0.46 1.59 -10.69
CA PHE A 40 1.12 1.73 -9.40
C PHE A 40 0.12 1.75 -8.24
N LYS A 41 -1.02 2.44 -8.40
CA LYS A 41 -2.09 2.51 -7.38
C LYS A 41 -2.73 1.16 -7.05
N LYS A 42 -2.68 0.17 -7.96
CA LYS A 42 -3.20 -1.19 -7.73
C LYS A 42 -2.20 -2.10 -7.00
N SER A 43 -0.95 -1.68 -6.87
CA SER A 43 0.09 -2.49 -6.23
C SER A 43 -0.12 -2.63 -4.73
N ALA A 44 0.33 -3.76 -4.17
CA ALA A 44 0.37 -3.95 -2.72
C ALA A 44 1.25 -2.89 -2.02
N LEU A 45 2.26 -2.37 -2.72
CA LEU A 45 3.12 -1.30 -2.20
C LEU A 45 2.35 0.00 -1.97
N TYR A 46 1.53 0.42 -2.95
CA TYR A 46 0.66 1.58 -2.78
C TYR A 46 -0.33 1.37 -1.64
N PHE A 47 -0.92 0.17 -1.54
CA PHE A 47 -1.82 -0.18 -0.44
C PHE A 47 -1.14 0.01 0.93
N ILE A 48 0.07 -0.53 1.12
CA ILE A 48 0.83 -0.41 2.39
C ILE A 48 1.17 1.06 2.69
N LEU A 49 1.65 1.81 1.70
CA LEU A 49 2.03 3.21 1.87
C LEU A 49 0.82 4.09 2.20
N SER A 50 -0.33 3.84 1.56
CA SER A 50 -1.57 4.59 1.82
C SER A 50 -2.10 4.41 3.24
N GLN A 51 -1.73 3.33 3.95
CA GLN A 51 -2.06 3.19 5.36
C GLN A 51 -1.30 4.19 6.23
N ARG A 52 -0.17 4.76 5.77
CA ARG A 52 0.73 5.59 6.60
C ARG A 52 0.97 6.99 6.06
N TYR A 53 0.63 7.26 4.80
CA TYR A 53 0.95 8.50 4.11
C TYR A 53 -0.21 8.97 3.23
N THR A 54 -0.28 10.29 3.04
CA THR A 54 -1.10 10.91 1.99
C THR A 54 -0.25 10.99 0.72
N ILE A 55 -0.49 10.09 -0.24
CA ILE A 55 0.31 10.00 -1.48
C ILE A 55 -0.19 11.04 -2.50
N THR A 56 0.74 11.78 -3.10
CA THR A 56 0.50 12.82 -4.13
C THR A 56 1.41 12.63 -5.34
#